data_AF-A0A1V5NNF7-F1
#
_entry.id   AF-A0A1V5NNF7-F1
#
_cell.length_a   1.000
_cell.length_b   1.000
_cell.length_c   1.000
_cell.angle_alpha   90.00
_cell.angle_beta   90.00
_cell.angle_gamma   90.00
#
_symmetry.space_group_name_H-M   'P 1'
#
loop_
_entity.id
_entity.type
_entity.pdbx_description
1 polymer ?
#
loop_
_entity_poly.entity_id
_entity_poly.type
_entity_poly.pdbx_seq_one_letter_code
_entity_poly.pdbx_strand_id
1 'polypeptide(L)'
;MPSGEPCGTRGVALLSLTVVLLILGFSLSLILPRANNEARRAKEEELRFALGEFRRAAEKFAAVNGRQPLTLGELCLDAEGRRFLRRIYLDPMTGKADWTVLDRDGAFEVHSSSRGVSVGGIPYERFK
;
A
#
# COMPACT_ATOMS: atom_id res chain seq x y z
N MET A 1 -29.87 9.15 -71.61
CA MET A 1 -28.52 8.65 -71.24
C MET A 1 -28.45 8.62 -69.71
N PRO A 2 -28.44 7.44 -69.07
CA PRO A 2 -28.43 7.28 -67.61
C PRO A 2 -26.99 7.08 -67.10
N SER A 3 -26.59 7.67 -65.97
CA SER A 3 -25.42 7.32 -65.12
C SER A 3 -25.31 8.33 -63.96
N GLY A 4 -25.26 8.00 -62.67
CA GLY A 4 -25.37 6.76 -61.91
C GLY A 4 -25.53 7.18 -60.45
N GLU A 5 -26.51 6.62 -59.74
CA GLU A 5 -26.72 6.92 -58.33
C GLU A 5 -25.64 6.24 -57.46
N PRO A 6 -25.09 6.90 -56.43
CA PRO A 6 -24.16 6.26 -55.50
C PRO A 6 -24.91 5.24 -54.63
N CYS A 7 -24.92 3.99 -55.07
CA CYS A 7 -25.31 2.83 -54.27
C CYS A 7 -24.17 2.49 -53.31
N GLY A 8 -24.31 2.81 -52.02
CA GLY A 8 -23.39 2.29 -50.99
C GLY A 8 -23.33 3.03 -49.65
N THR A 9 -23.90 4.22 -49.52
CA THR A 9 -23.65 5.10 -48.34
C THR A 9 -24.27 4.61 -47.03
N ARG A 10 -25.31 3.76 -47.07
CA ARG A 10 -26.01 3.31 -45.86
C ARG A 10 -25.25 2.25 -45.07
N GLY A 11 -24.48 1.38 -45.72
CA GLY A 11 -23.67 0.37 -45.06
C GLY A 11 -22.42 0.95 -44.39
N VAL A 12 -21.77 1.91 -45.04
CA VAL A 12 -20.54 2.55 -44.54
C VAL A 12 -20.80 3.42 -43.32
N ALA A 13 -21.96 4.09 -43.25
CA ALA A 13 -22.34 4.94 -42.12
C ALA A 13 -22.59 4.14 -40.82
N LEU A 14 -23.22 2.96 -40.94
CA LEU A 14 -23.41 2.07 -39.78
C LEU A 14 -22.08 1.44 -39.34
N LEU A 15 -21.22 1.07 -40.29
CA LEU A 15 -19.89 0.52 -39.99
C LEU A 15 -19.01 1.56 -39.28
N SER A 16 -18.97 2.79 -39.79
CA SER A 16 -18.18 3.86 -39.17
C SER A 16 -18.69 4.23 -37.78
N LEU A 17 -20.01 4.30 -37.59
CA LEU A 17 -20.61 4.53 -36.28
C LEU A 17 -20.25 3.41 -35.29
N THR A 18 -20.32 2.15 -35.73
CA THR A 18 -19.97 0.99 -34.88
C THR A 18 -18.49 1.01 -34.50
N VAL A 19 -17.59 1.30 -35.44
CA VAL A 19 -16.14 1.40 -35.17
C VAL A 19 -15.83 2.54 -34.20
N VAL A 20 -16.46 3.71 -34.35
CA VAL A 20 -16.29 4.84 -33.42
C VAL A 20 -16.77 4.48 -32.01
N LEU A 21 -17.92 3.81 -31.89
CA LEU A 21 -18.45 3.34 -30.61
C LEU A 21 -17.53 2.29 -29.96
N LEU A 22 -16.94 1.38 -30.73
CA LEU A 22 -15.98 0.39 -30.23
C LEU A 22 -14.69 1.06 -29.71
N ILE A 23 -14.15 2.03 -30.44
CA ILE A 23 -12.96 2.78 -30.02
C ILE A 23 -13.27 3.55 -28.74
N LEU A 24 -14.40 4.26 -28.66
CA LEU A 24 -14.84 4.97 -27.46
C LEU A 24 -14.99 4.04 -26.25
N GLY A 25 -15.64 2.88 -26.44
CA GLY A 25 -15.80 1.87 -25.39
C GLY A 25 -14.46 1.33 -24.89
N PHE A 26 -13.52 1.05 -25.80
CA PHE A 26 -12.18 0.59 -25.45
C PHE A 26 -11.38 1.68 -24.72
N SER A 27 -11.46 2.93 -25.16
CA SER A 27 -10.77 4.06 -24.53
C SER A 27 -11.20 4.28 -23.07
N LEU A 28 -12.49 4.13 -22.76
CA LEU A 28 -12.98 4.24 -21.38
C LEU A 28 -12.44 3.12 -20.47
N SER A 29 -12.21 1.93 -21.01
CA SER A 29 -11.75 0.77 -20.23
C SER A 29 -10.32 0.91 -19.69
N LEU A 30 -9.50 1.82 -20.23
CA LEU A 30 -8.08 1.94 -19.88
C LEU A 30 -7.78 2.88 -18.70
N ILE A 31 -8.78 3.59 -18.16
CA ILE A 31 -8.55 4.67 -17.19
C ILE A 31 -8.61 4.18 -15.72
N LEU A 32 -9.19 3.00 -15.48
CA LEU A 32 -9.53 2.51 -14.13
C LEU A 32 -8.37 2.18 -13.17
N PRO A 33 -7.16 1.74 -13.57
CA PRO A 33 -6.23 1.17 -12.58
C PRO A 33 -5.35 2.19 -11.82
N ARG A 34 -5.47 3.50 -12.08
CA ARG A 34 -4.49 4.47 -11.54
C ARG A 34 -4.79 4.95 -10.11
N ALA A 35 -6.06 5.22 -9.79
CA ALA A 35 -6.42 5.82 -8.49
C ALA A 35 -6.11 4.92 -7.27
N ASN A 36 -6.19 3.60 -7.43
CA ASN A 36 -6.01 2.68 -6.32
C ASN A 36 -4.53 2.52 -5.91
N ASN A 37 -3.59 2.84 -6.81
CA ASN A 37 -2.17 2.70 -6.55
C ASN A 37 -1.60 3.88 -5.77
N GLU A 38 -2.10 5.10 -6.00
CA GLU A 38 -1.67 6.29 -5.25
C GLU A 38 -2.09 6.20 -3.78
N ALA A 39 -3.35 5.82 -3.53
CA ALA A 39 -3.86 5.60 -2.17
C ALA A 39 -3.08 4.48 -1.44
N ARG A 40 -2.71 3.41 -2.15
CA ARG A 40 -1.88 2.34 -1.59
C ARG A 40 -0.46 2.81 -1.27
N ARG A 41 0.17 3.59 -2.15
CA ARG A 41 1.51 4.16 -1.91
C ARG A 41 1.55 5.07 -0.69
N ALA A 42 0.52 5.89 -0.49
CA ALA A 42 0.40 6.74 0.69
C ALA A 42 0.38 5.89 1.99
N LYS A 43 -0.42 4.81 2.00
CA LYS A 43 -0.45 3.87 3.14
C LYS A 43 0.89 3.15 3.36
N GLU A 44 1.57 2.76 2.29
CA GLU A 44 2.90 2.14 2.37
C GLU A 44 3.95 3.11 2.94
N GLU A 45 3.86 4.39 2.63
CA GLU A 45 4.75 5.42 3.16
C GLU A 45 4.50 5.66 4.66
N GLU A 46 3.23 5.73 5.08
CA GLU A 46 2.86 5.77 6.49
C GLU A 46 3.33 4.53 7.25
N LEU A 47 3.21 3.34 6.64
CA LEU A 47 3.68 2.08 7.22
C LEU A 47 5.19 2.14 7.44
N ARG A 48 5.96 2.55 6.42
CA ARG A 48 7.41 2.70 6.53
C ARG A 48 7.81 3.70 7.61
N PHE A 49 7.07 4.79 7.74
CA PHE A 49 7.29 5.78 8.80
C PHE A 49 7.08 5.17 10.18
N ALA A 50 5.96 4.46 10.40
CA ALA A 50 5.66 3.81 11.67
C ALA A 50 6.73 2.76 12.05
N LEU A 51 7.11 1.88 11.11
CA LEU A 51 8.17 0.89 11.31
C LEU A 51 9.52 1.54 11.64
N GLY A 52 9.85 2.64 10.95
CA GLY A 52 11.07 3.40 11.22
C GLY A 52 11.08 4.08 12.59
N GLU A 53 9.94 4.51 13.12
CA GLU A 53 9.80 5.00 14.50
C GLU A 53 9.97 3.87 15.52
N PHE A 54 9.38 2.69 15.30
CA PHE A 54 9.55 1.55 16.19
C PHE A 54 11.00 1.09 16.28
N ARG A 55 11.70 0.98 15.14
CA ARG A 55 13.12 0.62 15.11
C ARG A 55 13.97 1.62 15.89
N ARG A 56 13.77 2.92 15.67
CA ARG A 56 14.50 3.98 16.40
C ARG A 56 14.21 3.95 17.90
N ALA A 57 12.98 3.65 18.29
CA ALA A 57 12.61 3.49 19.70
C ALA A 57 13.29 2.24 20.31
N ALA A 58 13.32 1.12 19.59
CA ALA A 58 13.99 -0.11 20.01
C ALA A 58 15.51 0.06 20.16
N GLU A 59 16.18 0.73 19.21
CA GLU A 59 17.61 1.04 19.32
C GLU A 59 17.92 1.90 20.54
N LYS A 60 17.11 2.93 20.81
CA LYS A 60 17.26 3.77 22.02
C LYS A 60 17.02 2.99 23.31
N PHE A 61 16.02 2.11 23.32
CA PHE A 61 15.73 1.24 24.45
C PHE A 61 16.92 0.30 24.72
N ALA A 62 17.44 -0.35 23.67
CA ALA A 62 18.59 -1.24 23.77
C ALA A 62 19.85 -0.51 24.25
N ALA A 63 20.09 0.74 23.81
CA ALA A 63 21.21 1.54 24.26
C ALA A 63 21.15 1.89 25.76
N VAL A 64 19.95 2.04 26.32
CA VAL A 64 19.75 2.42 27.73
C VAL A 64 19.66 1.20 28.65
N ASN A 65 18.99 0.13 28.20
CA ASN A 65 18.70 -1.06 29.00
C ASN A 65 19.64 -2.24 28.75
N GLY A 66 20.47 -2.17 27.69
CA GLY A 66 21.35 -3.27 27.30
C GLY A 66 20.63 -4.52 26.80
N ARG A 67 19.31 -4.46 26.59
CA ARG A 67 18.46 -5.54 26.07
C ARG A 67 17.46 -5.01 25.06
N GLN A 68 17.00 -5.85 24.15
CA GLN A 68 15.87 -5.53 23.28
C GLN A 68 14.55 -5.54 24.08
N PRO A 69 13.56 -4.72 23.69
CA PRO A 69 12.23 -4.77 24.26
C PRO A 69 11.53 -6.08 23.84
N LEU A 70 10.70 -6.65 24.72
CA LEU A 70 9.93 -7.86 24.38
C LEU A 70 8.61 -7.52 23.68
N THR A 71 8.09 -6.32 23.91
CA THR A 71 6.81 -5.87 23.38
C THR A 71 6.85 -4.38 23.03
N LEU A 72 5.95 -3.95 22.14
CA LEU A 72 5.74 -2.51 21.88
C LEU A 72 5.25 -1.73 23.11
N GLY A 73 4.66 -2.42 24.10
CA GLY A 73 4.24 -1.83 25.37
C GLY A 73 5.44 -1.30 26.16
N GLU A 74 6.52 -2.08 26.25
CA GLU A 74 7.77 -1.69 26.93
C GLU A 74 8.42 -0.45 26.29
N LEU A 75 8.26 -0.27 24.98
CA LEU A 75 8.73 0.94 24.30
C LEU A 75 7.93 2.18 24.68
N CYS A 76 6.64 2.04 24.98
CA CYS A 76 5.79 3.15 25.37
C CYS A 76 5.98 3.53 26.85
N LEU A 77 6.13 2.52 27.72
CA LEU A 77 6.43 2.72 29.13
C LEU A 77 7.31 1.58 29.61
N ASP A 78 8.56 1.91 29.88
CA ASP A 78 9.54 0.99 30.46
C ASP A 78 9.26 0.75 31.95
N ALA A 79 9.85 -0.30 32.52
CA ALA A 79 9.72 -0.61 33.95
C ALA A 79 10.23 0.55 34.85
N GLU A 80 11.23 1.30 34.36
CA GLU A 80 11.79 2.47 35.03
C GLU A 80 11.02 3.77 34.71
N GLY A 81 9.85 3.69 34.07
CA GLY A 81 8.98 4.83 33.74
C GLY A 81 9.47 5.69 32.56
N ARG A 82 10.48 5.23 31.82
CA ARG A 82 11.01 5.91 30.63
C ARG A 82 10.13 5.63 29.42
N ARG A 83 10.02 6.63 28.54
CA ARG A 83 9.20 6.54 27.33
C ARG A 83 10.05 6.74 26.09
N PHE A 84 10.21 5.68 25.31
CA PHE A 84 10.99 5.69 24.06
C PHE A 84 10.11 5.92 22.83
N LEU A 85 8.82 5.56 22.94
CA LEU A 85 7.81 5.72 21.91
C LEU A 85 6.67 6.62 22.41
N ARG A 86 6.33 7.64 21.63
CA ARG A 86 5.29 8.62 22.00
C ARG A 86 3.88 8.02 22.02
N ARG A 87 3.59 7.05 21.16
CA ARG A 87 2.32 6.32 21.08
C ARG A 87 2.50 5.08 20.19
N ILE A 88 1.69 4.07 20.40
CA ILE A 88 1.59 2.94 19.47
C ILE A 88 0.80 3.45 18.25
N TYR A 89 1.43 3.40 17.07
CA TYR A 89 0.78 3.77 15.81
C TYR A 89 -0.20 2.68 15.39
N LEU A 90 -1.27 3.08 14.70
CA LEU A 90 -2.16 2.14 14.01
C LEU A 90 -1.47 1.65 12.74
N ASP A 91 -1.69 0.40 12.39
CA ASP A 91 -1.28 -0.17 11.11
C ASP A 91 -2.14 0.43 9.99
N PRO A 92 -1.57 1.16 9.00
CA PRO A 92 -2.32 1.77 7.89
C PRO A 92 -2.99 0.74 6.97
N MET A 93 -2.56 -0.52 7.02
CA MET A 93 -3.06 -1.60 6.19
C MET A 93 -4.28 -2.29 6.80
N THR A 94 -4.28 -2.54 8.12
CA THR A 94 -5.38 -3.22 8.84
C THR A 94 -6.31 -2.23 9.57
N GLY A 95 -5.84 -1.01 9.83
CA GLY A 95 -6.53 0.00 10.65
C GLY A 95 -6.48 -0.29 12.16
N LYS A 96 -5.70 -1.28 12.60
CA LYS A 96 -5.60 -1.71 14.00
C LYS A 96 -4.15 -1.61 14.49
N ALA A 97 -3.94 -1.59 15.80
CA ALA A 97 -2.59 -1.60 16.39
C ALA A 97 -2.06 -3.03 16.57
N ASP A 98 -2.32 -3.92 15.62
CA ASP A 98 -1.96 -5.34 15.65
C ASP A 98 -0.63 -5.59 14.92
N TRP A 99 0.45 -5.30 15.63
CA TRP A 99 1.81 -5.50 15.14
C TRP A 99 2.38 -6.84 15.60
N THR A 100 3.04 -7.54 14.68
CA THR A 100 3.80 -8.76 14.99
C THR A 100 5.23 -8.39 15.31
N VAL A 101 5.69 -8.71 16.51
CA VAL A 101 7.07 -8.51 16.94
C VAL A 101 7.83 -9.81 16.77
N LEU A 102 8.96 -9.76 16.06
CA LEU A 102 9.89 -10.86 15.89
C LEU A 102 11.25 -10.43 16.44
N ASP A 103 11.81 -11.24 17.33
CA ASP A 103 13.22 -11.13 17.70
C ASP A 103 14.03 -12.00 16.74
N ARG A 104 14.78 -11.37 15.84
CA ARG A 104 15.68 -12.07 14.91
C ARG A 104 17.09 -11.55 15.13
N ASP A 105 17.98 -12.44 15.54
CA ASP A 105 19.41 -12.16 15.71
C ASP A 105 19.70 -10.96 16.64
N GLY A 106 18.85 -10.74 17.66
CA GLY A 106 18.97 -9.61 18.59
C GLY A 106 18.51 -8.27 18.03
N ALA A 107 17.84 -8.29 16.87
CA ALA A 107 17.14 -7.15 16.30
C ALA A 107 15.63 -7.26 16.54
N PHE A 108 15.07 -6.22 17.16
CA PHE A 108 13.62 -6.07 17.33
C PHE A 108 12.98 -5.67 16.00
N GLU A 109 12.41 -6.64 15.29
CA GLU A 109 11.73 -6.43 14.02
C GLU A 109 10.21 -6.41 14.24
N VAL A 110 9.56 -5.36 13.74
CA VAL A 110 8.10 -5.17 13.85
C VAL A 110 7.50 -5.25 12.46
N HIS A 111 6.45 -6.03 12.31
CA HIS A 111 5.79 -6.26 11.01
C HIS A 111 4.29 -6.04 11.10
N SER A 112 3.70 -5.63 9.99
CA SER A 112 2.24 -5.54 9.84
C SER A 112 1.64 -6.95 9.84
N SER A 113 0.49 -7.12 10.49
CA SER A 113 -0.29 -8.37 10.49
C SER A 113 -1.18 -8.55 9.24
N SER A 114 -1.08 -7.62 8.28
CA SER A 114 -1.83 -7.68 7.03
C SER A 114 -1.35 -8.82 6.13
N ARG A 115 -2.29 -9.68 5.70
CA ARG A 115 -2.04 -10.73 4.68
C ARG A 115 -1.93 -10.18 3.26
N GLY A 116 -1.95 -8.86 3.08
CA GLY A 116 -1.87 -8.21 1.77
C GLY A 116 -0.46 -8.22 1.18
N VAL A 117 -0.38 -7.83 -0.09
CA VAL A 117 0.88 -7.54 -0.80
C VAL A 117 0.95 -6.06 -1.16
N SER A 118 2.16 -5.51 -1.10
CA SER A 118 2.49 -4.15 -1.55
C SER A 118 2.29 -4.01 -3.05
N VAL A 119 2.27 -2.77 -3.54
CA VAL A 119 2.24 -2.45 -4.97
C VAL A 119 3.45 -3.07 -5.70
N GLY A 120 4.56 -3.30 -5.00
CA GLY A 120 5.75 -3.97 -5.50
C GLY A 120 5.75 -5.50 -5.38
N GLY A 121 4.65 -6.11 -4.91
CA GLY A 121 4.52 -7.57 -4.77
C GLY A 121 5.15 -8.15 -3.49
N ILE A 122 5.55 -7.31 -2.54
CA ILE A 122 6.16 -7.75 -1.27
C ILE A 122 5.04 -7.96 -0.24
N PRO A 123 4.95 -9.12 0.43
CA PRO A 123 4.01 -9.32 1.54
C PRO A 123 4.26 -8.32 2.67
N TYR A 124 3.21 -7.75 3.27
CA TYR A 124 3.38 -6.78 4.35
C TYR A 124 4.05 -7.36 5.61
N GLU A 125 3.95 -8.67 5.81
CA GLU A 125 4.66 -9.42 6.85
C GLU A 125 6.20 -9.41 6.68
N ARG A 126 6.71 -9.06 5.49
CA ARG A 126 8.14 -8.97 5.18
C ARG A 126 8.56 -7.56 4.77
N PHE A 127 7.67 -6.59 4.96
CA PHE A 127 7.90 -5.21 4.54
C PHE A 127 8.83 -4.51 5.53
N LYS A 128 9.78 -3.73 5.00
CA LYS A 128 10.83 -3.06 5.77
C LYS A 128 10.79 -1.55 5.59
#